data_AF-A0A4D6WTF7-F1
#
_entry.id   AF-A0A4D6WTF7-F1
#
_cell.length_a   1.000
_cell.length_b   1.000
_cell.length_c   1.000
_cell.angle_alpha   90.00
_cell.angle_beta   90.00
_cell.angle_gamma   90.00
#
_symmetry.space_group_name_H-M   'P 1'
#
loop_
_entity.id
_entity.type
_entity.pdbx_description
1 polymer ?
#
loop_
_entity_poly.entity_id
_entity_poly.type
_entity_poly.pdbx_seq_one_letter_code
_entity_poly.pdbx_strand_id
1 'polypeptide(L)'
;MNNHYYLNHADGQWTTKNSLYLLKNKSEYKYEEKFEILKNIAKDINADLLLKNNYIKDNHDYFFYQVNDDIDIKKIKNDFKETYNIDIFDKDLIKIEKQINFKKLKYQEYIYSISDNVKVSFGLLKKQNKYLFILFKSYIKRINK
;
A
#
# COMPACT_ATOMS: atom_id res chain seq x y z
N MET A 1 -9.70 14.27 -13.69
CA MET A 1 -9.94 14.17 -12.23
C MET A 1 -8.66 14.56 -11.51
N ASN A 2 -8.73 15.21 -10.35
CA ASN A 2 -7.53 15.52 -9.57
C ASN A 2 -6.98 14.21 -8.98
N ASN A 3 -5.82 13.77 -9.45
CA ASN A 3 -5.19 12.49 -9.06
C ASN A 3 -4.94 12.37 -7.55
N HIS A 4 -4.98 13.48 -6.80
CA HIS A 4 -4.83 13.50 -5.35
C HIS A 4 -6.11 13.23 -4.56
N TYR A 5 -7.28 13.17 -5.20
CA TYR A 5 -8.57 13.01 -4.50
C TYR A 5 -8.62 11.75 -3.63
N TYR A 6 -8.16 10.61 -4.17
CA TYR A 6 -8.18 9.32 -3.47
C TYR A 6 -7.30 9.31 -2.21
N LEU A 7 -6.17 10.03 -2.26
CA LEU A 7 -5.22 10.10 -1.14
C LEU A 7 -5.62 11.11 -0.06
N ASN A 8 -6.53 12.03 -0.36
CA ASN A 8 -6.96 13.06 0.59
C ASN A 8 -7.71 12.50 1.80
N HIS A 9 -8.19 11.26 1.74
CA HIS A 9 -9.01 10.60 2.76
C HIS A 9 -8.30 9.33 3.30
N ALA A 10 -6.98 9.22 3.08
CA ALA A 10 -6.17 8.09 3.50
C ALA A 10 -5.49 8.31 4.86
N ASP A 11 -5.37 9.56 5.32
CA ASP A 11 -4.70 9.89 6.58
C ASP A 11 -5.41 9.31 7.81
N GLY A 12 -4.65 9.13 8.88
CA GLY A 12 -5.12 8.65 10.18
C GLY A 12 -4.66 7.24 10.52
N GLN A 13 -5.19 6.72 11.63
CA GLN A 13 -4.85 5.40 12.16
C GLN A 13 -5.77 4.33 11.56
N TRP A 14 -5.19 3.24 11.09
CA TRP A 14 -5.89 2.16 10.42
C TRP A 14 -5.59 0.81 11.09
N THR A 15 -6.60 -0.04 11.10
CA THR A 15 -6.44 -1.49 11.35
C THR A 15 -6.77 -2.22 10.06
N THR A 16 -5.97 -3.21 9.70
CA THR A 16 -6.29 -4.15 8.63
C THR A 16 -6.78 -5.46 9.21
N LYS A 17 -7.73 -6.09 8.50
CA LYS A 17 -7.99 -7.52 8.64
C LYS A 17 -7.69 -8.16 7.31
N ASN A 18 -6.81 -9.14 7.33
CA ASN A 18 -6.28 -9.78 6.15
C ASN A 18 -6.72 -11.25 6.14
N SER A 19 -7.13 -11.73 4.97
CA SER A 19 -7.33 -13.14 4.67
C SER A 19 -6.51 -13.47 3.43
N LEU A 20 -5.46 -14.25 3.63
CA LEU A 20 -4.55 -14.71 2.59
C LEU A 20 -4.87 -16.16 2.26
N TYR A 21 -5.32 -16.44 1.05
CA TYR A 21 -5.59 -17.78 0.55
C TYR A 21 -4.48 -18.27 -0.36
N LEU A 22 -3.75 -19.31 0.06
CA LEU A 22 -2.68 -19.95 -0.72
C LEU A 22 -3.29 -21.01 -1.65
N LEU A 23 -3.24 -20.76 -2.97
CA LEU A 23 -3.95 -21.56 -3.96
C LEU A 23 -3.42 -22.99 -4.08
N LYS A 24 -2.10 -23.18 -3.96
CA LYS A 24 -1.47 -24.50 -4.08
C LYS A 24 -1.91 -25.46 -2.97
N ASN A 25 -1.97 -24.96 -1.74
CA ASN A 25 -2.21 -25.78 -0.55
C ASN A 25 -3.66 -25.68 -0.05
N LYS A 26 -4.48 -24.82 -0.68
CA LYS A 26 -5.87 -24.55 -0.28
C LYS A 26 -6.01 -24.13 1.19
N SER A 27 -5.04 -23.37 1.68
CA SER A 27 -4.96 -22.94 3.07
C SER A 27 -5.22 -21.45 3.19
N GLU A 28 -5.91 -21.05 4.25
CA GLU A 28 -6.17 -19.66 4.59
C GLU A 28 -5.32 -19.24 5.81
N TYR A 29 -4.73 -18.04 5.74
CA TYR A 29 -4.06 -17.40 6.86
C TYR A 29 -4.72 -16.05 7.13
N LYS A 30 -5.12 -15.82 8.39
CA LYS A 30 -5.76 -14.58 8.83
C LYS A 30 -4.86 -13.85 9.80
N TYR A 31 -4.74 -12.55 9.61
CA TYR A 31 -3.94 -11.69 10.48
C TYR A 31 -4.44 -10.25 10.45
N GLU A 32 -4.09 -9.50 11.48
CA GLU A 32 -4.41 -8.08 11.60
C GLU A 32 -3.13 -7.27 11.72
N GLU A 33 -3.11 -6.08 11.12
CA GLU A 33 -2.02 -5.12 11.26
C GLU A 33 -2.59 -3.77 11.65
N LYS A 34 -1.79 -2.95 12.33
CA LYS A 34 -2.13 -1.56 12.65
C LYS A 34 -1.06 -0.67 12.07
N PHE A 35 -1.49 0.42 11.43
CA PHE A 35 -0.57 1.41 10.88
C PHE A 35 -1.19 2.80 10.94
N GLU A 36 -0.37 3.80 10.72
CA GLU A 36 -0.78 5.19 10.64
C GLU A 36 -0.32 5.78 9.31
N ILE A 37 -1.20 6.50 8.63
CA ILE A 37 -0.88 7.29 7.45
C ILE A 37 -0.83 8.75 7.88
N LEU A 38 0.36 9.33 7.84
CA LEU A 38 0.57 10.73 8.09
C LEU A 38 0.55 11.49 6.76
N LYS A 39 -0.33 12.48 6.63
CA LYS A 39 -0.32 13.39 5.47
C LYS A 39 0.82 14.38 5.65
N ASN A 40 1.95 14.15 4.99
CA ASN A 40 3.05 15.11 5.04
C ASN A 40 2.78 16.24 4.01
N ILE A 41 2.47 17.43 4.50
CA ILE A 41 2.20 18.63 3.69
C ILE A 41 3.49 19.44 3.41
N ALA A 42 4.64 19.04 3.98
CA ALA A 42 5.88 19.79 3.79
C ALA A 42 6.46 19.58 2.38
N LYS A 43 6.24 20.57 1.51
CA LYS A 43 6.77 20.66 0.14
C LYS A 43 8.31 20.65 0.04
N ASP A 44 9.04 20.83 1.14
CA ASP A 44 10.47 21.17 1.11
C ASP A 44 11.40 20.26 1.91
N ILE A 45 10.91 19.16 2.49
CA ILE A 45 11.83 18.21 3.14
C ILE A 45 12.30 17.22 2.08
N ASN A 46 13.56 17.38 1.65
CA ASN A 46 14.24 16.44 0.78
C ASN A 46 14.12 15.03 1.38
N ALA A 47 13.25 14.19 0.83
CA ALA A 47 12.95 12.87 1.37
C ALA A 47 14.23 12.01 1.52
N ASP A 48 15.23 12.27 0.68
CA ASP A 48 16.56 11.64 0.76
C ASP A 48 17.34 12.05 2.04
N LEU A 49 17.12 13.26 2.56
CA LEU A 49 17.72 13.71 3.83
C LEU A 49 17.03 13.09 5.05
N LEU A 50 15.71 12.85 5.00
CA LEU A 50 15.01 12.12 6.06
C LEU A 50 15.47 10.66 6.15
N LEU A 51 15.64 10.01 5.00
CA LEU A 51 16.16 8.63 4.91
C LEU A 51 17.60 8.52 5.42
N LYS A 52 18.43 9.53 5.19
CA LYS A 52 19.83 9.54 5.64
C LYS A 52 20.00 9.92 7.11
N ASN A 53 19.20 10.85 7.64
CA ASN A 53 19.48 11.45 8.94
C ASN A 53 18.64 10.92 10.10
N ASN A 54 17.47 10.31 9.87
CA ASN A 54 16.60 9.90 10.97
C ASN A 54 15.96 8.51 10.75
N TYR A 55 15.91 7.72 11.82
CA TYR A 55 15.10 6.48 11.99
C TYR A 55 15.74 5.11 11.79
N ILE A 56 17.04 4.94 12.10
CA ILE A 56 17.60 3.61 12.44
C ILE A 56 17.46 3.31 13.96
N LYS A 57 16.95 4.25 14.78
CA LYS A 57 16.95 4.12 16.25
C LYS A 57 15.71 3.50 16.88
N ASP A 58 14.56 3.48 16.21
CA ASP A 58 13.32 2.91 16.78
C ASP A 58 12.83 1.76 15.90
N ASN A 59 12.27 0.71 16.52
CA ASN A 59 11.74 -0.52 15.89
C ASN A 59 10.54 -0.30 14.93
N HIS A 60 10.43 0.87 14.32
CA HIS A 60 9.36 1.24 13.41
C HIS A 60 9.85 1.26 11.96
N ASP A 61 9.15 0.52 11.10
CA ASP A 61 9.37 0.56 9.67
C ASP A 61 8.67 1.79 9.07
N TYR A 62 9.44 2.80 8.69
CA TYR A 62 8.93 3.97 7.96
C TYR A 62 8.91 3.69 6.46
N PHE A 63 7.79 4.05 5.81
CA PHE A 63 7.63 3.96 4.37
C PHE A 63 7.25 5.33 3.82
N PHE A 64 8.12 5.86 2.97
CA PHE A 64 7.83 7.08 2.21
C PHE A 64 7.19 6.70 0.89
N TYR A 65 6.17 7.45 0.49
CA TYR A 65 5.45 7.30 -0.75
C TYR A 65 5.44 8.64 -1.48
N GLN A 66 6.25 8.76 -2.53
CA GLN A 66 6.23 9.93 -3.42
C GLN A 66 5.29 9.62 -4.58
N VAL A 67 4.34 10.52 -4.84
CA VAL A 67 3.46 10.48 -6.02
C VAL A 67 4.05 11.42 -7.05
N ASN A 68 4.46 10.89 -8.19
CA ASN A 68 4.86 11.70 -9.34
C ASN A 68 3.63 12.02 -10.21
N ASP A 69 3.78 12.92 -11.19
CA ASP A 69 2.71 13.30 -12.13
C ASP A 69 2.11 12.08 -12.89
N ASP A 70 2.89 11.00 -13.02
CA ASP A 70 2.50 9.71 -13.61
C ASP A 70 1.86 8.72 -12.62
N ILE A 71 1.53 9.14 -11.39
CA ILE A 71 0.91 8.33 -10.31
C ILE A 71 1.74 7.10 -9.90
N ASP A 72 3.04 7.13 -10.12
CA ASP A 72 3.94 6.14 -9.51
C ASP A 72 4.09 6.41 -8.02
N ILE A 73 3.95 5.36 -7.20
CA ILE A 73 4.28 5.40 -5.78
C ILE A 73 5.64 4.72 -5.57
N LYS A 74 6.62 5.48 -5.10
CA LYS A 74 7.92 4.96 -4.70
C LYS A 74 7.93 4.67 -3.20
N LYS A 75 8.11 3.41 -2.83
CA LYS A 75 8.37 2.97 -1.45
C LYS A 75 9.87 2.94 -1.22
N ILE A 76 10.34 3.64 -0.20
CA ILE A 76 11.77 3.69 0.14
C ILE A 76 11.99 3.17 1.56
N LYS A 77 12.88 2.19 1.73
CA LYS A 77 13.32 1.64 3.02
C LYS A 77 14.80 1.23 2.93
N ASN A 78 15.69 1.77 3.76
CA ASN A 78 17.10 1.34 3.89
C ASN A 78 17.79 1.04 2.54
N ASP A 79 17.91 2.04 1.67
CA ASP A 79 18.44 1.97 0.29
C ASP A 79 17.67 1.10 -0.72
N PHE A 80 16.66 0.36 -0.26
CA PHE A 80 15.76 -0.39 -1.13
C PHE A 80 14.64 0.52 -1.66
N LYS A 81 14.58 0.66 -2.98
CA LYS A 81 13.56 1.41 -3.71
C LYS A 81 12.65 0.44 -4.44
N GLU A 82 11.37 0.48 -4.13
CA GLU A 82 10.34 -0.23 -4.89
C GLU A 82 9.40 0.77 -5.55
N THR A 83 9.11 0.53 -6.83
CA THR A 83 8.12 1.31 -7.57
C THR A 83 6.82 0.51 -7.66
N TYR A 84 5.72 1.20 -7.39
CA TYR A 84 4.36 0.72 -7.55
C TYR A 84 3.68 1.60 -8.59
N ASN A 85 3.03 0.99 -9.56
CA ASN A 85 2.25 1.70 -10.55
C ASN A 85 0.81 1.79 -10.05
N ILE A 86 0.17 2.95 -10.21
CA ILE A 86 -1.22 3.13 -9.79
C ILE A 86 -2.08 3.54 -10.98
N ASP A 87 -3.10 2.73 -11.23
CA ASP A 87 -4.17 3.03 -12.16
C ASP A 87 -5.40 3.48 -11.35
N ILE A 88 -5.91 4.68 -11.61
CA ILE A 88 -7.18 5.15 -11.04
C ILE A 88 -8.28 4.82 -12.06
N PHE A 89 -9.16 3.86 -11.72
CA PHE A 89 -10.27 3.48 -12.59
C PHE A 89 -11.50 4.36 -12.39
N ASP A 90 -11.77 4.72 -11.13
CA ASP A 90 -12.87 5.59 -10.73
C ASP A 90 -12.53 6.32 -9.42
N LYS A 91 -13.37 7.26 -8.98
CA LYS A 91 -13.23 8.02 -7.73
C LYS A 91 -13.04 7.13 -6.49
N ASP A 92 -13.62 5.93 -6.51
CA ASP A 92 -13.63 5.00 -5.38
C ASP A 92 -12.79 3.74 -5.66
N LEU A 93 -12.20 3.57 -6.84
CA LEU A 93 -11.48 2.35 -7.22
C LEU A 93 -10.11 2.67 -7.80
N ILE A 94 -9.08 2.22 -7.10
CA ILE A 94 -7.70 2.24 -7.61
C ILE A 94 -7.16 0.82 -7.76
N LYS A 95 -6.15 0.70 -8.60
CA LYS A 95 -5.37 -0.52 -8.76
C LYS A 95 -3.90 -0.20 -8.58
N ILE A 96 -3.26 -0.99 -7.74
CA ILE A 96 -1.83 -0.93 -7.46
C ILE A 96 -1.19 -2.16 -8.11
N GLU A 97 -0.18 -1.94 -8.94
CA GLU A 97 0.63 -3.01 -9.52
C GLU A 97 2.08 -2.91 -9.09
N LYS A 98 2.72 -4.07 -8.92
CA LYS A 98 4.15 -4.17 -8.67
C LYS A 98 4.75 -5.37 -9.36
N GLN A 99 5.87 -5.17 -10.04
CA GLN A 99 6.72 -6.24 -10.53
C GLN A 99 7.88 -6.49 -9.57
N ILE A 100 8.06 -7.74 -9.16
CA ILE A 100 9.17 -8.19 -8.33
C ILE A 100 10.12 -8.97 -9.24
N ASN A 101 10.95 -8.22 -9.97
CA ASN A 101 11.71 -8.72 -11.12
C ASN A 101 12.59 -9.93 -10.79
N PHE A 102 13.32 -9.88 -9.66
CA PHE A 102 14.22 -10.96 -9.25
C PHE A 102 13.53 -12.31 -9.00
N LYS A 103 12.23 -12.29 -8.69
CA LYS A 103 11.42 -13.51 -8.47
C LYS A 103 10.45 -13.82 -9.62
N LYS A 104 10.43 -12.99 -10.67
CA LYS A 104 9.43 -13.03 -11.75
C LYS A 104 8.00 -13.05 -11.19
N LEU A 105 7.73 -12.27 -10.15
CA LEU A 105 6.40 -12.14 -9.55
C LEU A 105 5.73 -10.85 -10.00
N LYS A 106 4.41 -10.92 -10.18
CA LYS A 106 3.56 -9.75 -10.36
C LYS A 106 2.53 -9.71 -9.24
N TYR A 107 2.50 -8.61 -8.49
CA TYR A 107 1.45 -8.30 -7.54
C TYR A 107 0.48 -7.29 -8.16
N GLN A 108 -0.81 -7.49 -7.91
CA GLN A 108 -1.89 -6.58 -8.31
C GLN A 108 -2.87 -6.48 -7.14
N GLU A 109 -3.29 -5.29 -6.77
CA GLU A 109 -4.29 -5.06 -5.73
C GLU A 109 -5.29 -4.01 -6.19
N TYR A 110 -6.56 -4.35 -6.09
CA TYR A 110 -7.66 -3.43 -6.33
C TYR A 110 -8.15 -2.94 -4.99
N ILE A 111 -8.17 -1.62 -4.76
CA ILE A 111 -8.63 -1.02 -3.50
C ILE A 111 -9.87 -0.21 -3.81
N TYR A 112 -10.97 -0.56 -3.15
CA TYR A 112 -12.25 0.10 -3.25
C TYR A 112 -12.55 0.87 -1.96
N SER A 113 -12.94 2.13 -2.10
CA SER A 113 -13.37 3.00 -1.00
C SER A 113 -14.87 2.84 -0.78
N ILE A 114 -15.26 2.18 0.32
CA ILE A 114 -16.68 2.05 0.71
C ILE A 114 -17.14 3.33 1.42
N SER A 115 -16.27 3.89 2.27
CA SER A 115 -16.45 5.19 2.92
C SER A 115 -15.08 5.76 3.32
N ASP A 116 -15.04 6.99 3.82
CA ASP A 116 -13.81 7.60 4.34
C ASP A 116 -13.13 6.75 5.42
N ASN A 117 -13.92 5.98 6.17
CA ASN A 117 -13.46 5.16 7.28
C ASN A 117 -13.28 3.67 6.94
N VAL A 118 -13.75 3.23 5.76
CA VAL A 118 -13.72 1.81 5.38
C VAL A 118 -13.29 1.66 3.94
N LYS A 119 -12.22 0.91 3.73
CA LYS A 119 -11.75 0.51 2.41
C LYS A 119 -11.62 -1.00 2.38
N VAL A 120 -11.81 -1.60 1.22
CA VAL A 120 -11.57 -3.04 1.01
C VAL A 120 -10.65 -3.23 -0.17
N SER A 121 -9.89 -4.32 -0.16
CA SER A 121 -9.06 -4.67 -1.29
C SER A 121 -9.07 -6.15 -1.61
N PHE A 122 -8.77 -6.39 -2.88
CA PHE A 122 -8.57 -7.70 -3.46
C PHE A 122 -7.20 -7.74 -4.14
N GLY A 123 -6.29 -8.51 -3.55
CA GLY A 123 -4.92 -8.68 -3.97
C GLY A 123 -4.67 -10.03 -4.62
N LEU A 124 -3.76 -10.04 -5.60
CA LEU A 124 -3.37 -11.22 -6.37
C LEU A 124 -1.86 -11.23 -6.52
N LEU A 125 -1.24 -12.40 -6.27
CA LEU A 125 0.17 -12.63 -6.61
C LEU A 125 0.29 -13.72 -7.66
N LYS A 126 1.03 -13.43 -8.73
CA LYS A 126 1.30 -14.35 -9.84
C LYS A 126 2.79 -14.61 -10.00
N LYS A 127 3.14 -15.83 -10.41
CA LYS A 127 4.47 -16.21 -10.93
C LYS A 127 4.28 -16.91 -12.27
N GLN A 128 4.90 -16.41 -13.35
CA GLN A 128 4.85 -17.06 -14.67
C GLN A 128 3.41 -17.46 -15.09
N ASN A 129 2.48 -16.51 -15.02
CA ASN A 129 1.04 -16.69 -15.31
C ASN A 129 0.27 -17.66 -14.39
N LYS A 130 0.89 -18.20 -13.34
CA LYS A 130 0.21 -19.00 -12.31
C LYS A 130 -0.05 -18.15 -11.08
N TYR A 131 -1.28 -18.15 -10.61
CA TYR A 131 -1.64 -17.49 -9.36
C TYR A 131 -1.10 -18.28 -8.17
N LEU A 132 -0.49 -17.60 -7.21
CA LEU A 132 0.06 -18.18 -5.99
C LEU A 132 -0.87 -17.98 -4.80
N PHE A 133 -1.38 -16.77 -4.63
CA PHE A 133 -2.33 -16.43 -3.58
C PHE A 133 -3.35 -15.40 -4.01
N ILE A 134 -4.43 -15.36 -3.24
CA ILE A 134 -5.43 -14.31 -3.22
C ILE A 134 -5.41 -13.66 -1.83
N LEU A 135 -5.50 -12.35 -1.76
CA LEU A 135 -5.55 -11.58 -0.51
C LEU A 135 -6.84 -10.78 -0.47
N PHE A 136 -7.67 -11.00 0.53
CA PHE A 136 -8.75 -10.09 0.88
C PHE A 136 -8.29 -9.25 2.06
N LYS A 137 -8.55 -7.95 2.00
CA LYS A 137 -8.21 -7.07 3.10
C LYS A 137 -9.29 -6.04 3.32
N SER A 138 -9.65 -5.81 4.58
CA SER A 138 -10.43 -4.66 4.98
C SER A 138 -9.54 -3.70 5.73
N TYR A 139 -9.63 -2.42 5.42
CA TYR A 139 -8.99 -1.31 6.12
C TYR A 139 -10.08 -0.56 6.89
N ILE A 140 -9.92 -0.46 8.20
CA ILE A 140 -10.89 0.20 9.08
C ILE A 140 -10.17 1.32 9.81
N LYS A 141 -10.63 2.56 9.61
CA LYS A 141 -10.09 3.74 10.29
C LYS A 141 -10.48 3.66 11.76
N ARG A 142 -9.50 3.84 12.64
CA ARG A 142 -9.69 3.82 14.08
C ARG A 142 -10.21 5.17 14.52
N ILE A 143 -11.25 5.15 15.37
CA ILE A 143 -11.72 6.34 16.06
C ILE A 143 -10.83 6.49 17.30
N ASN A 144 -10.15 7.63 17.44
CA ASN A 144 -9.50 7.98 18.70
C ASN A 144 -10.60 8.22 19.74
N LYS A 145 -10.56 7.46 20.83
CA LYS A 145 -11.32 7.78 22.04
C LYS A 145 -10.53 8.77 22.88
#